data_AF-A0AB33ZTR3-F1
#
_entry.id   AF-A0AB33ZTR3-F1
#
_cell.length_a   1.000
_cell.length_b   1.000
_cell.length_c   1.000
_cell.angle_alpha   90.00
_cell.angle_beta   90.00
_cell.angle_gamma   90.00
#
_symmetry.space_group_name_H-M   'P 1'
#
loop_
_entity.id
_entity.type
_entity.pdbx_description
1 polymer ?
#
loop_
_entity_poly.entity_id
_entity_poly.type
_entity_poly.pdbx_seq_one_letter_code
_entity_poly.pdbx_strand_id
1 'polypeptide(L)'
;MRGKINTNDSFIQKLQSDVEKYKTNPEIRKELMDYQMKLDDMRYVGEKTGKEEERIDAIKKMINDYRDLSANNQTILKFLTKNYGAYFSQEELKQFIKNN
;
A
#
# COMPACT_ATOMS: atom_id res chain seq x y z
N MET A 1 -10.53 -37.90 -18.71
CA MET A 1 -11.31 -38.18 -17.49
C MET A 1 -10.48 -37.72 -16.29
N ARG A 2 -10.97 -36.80 -15.45
CA ARG A 2 -10.29 -36.48 -14.17
C ARG A 2 -10.50 -37.67 -13.23
N GLY A 3 -9.41 -38.33 -12.82
CA GLY A 3 -9.47 -39.46 -11.90
C GLY A 3 -10.16 -39.05 -10.61
N LYS A 4 -11.16 -39.83 -10.17
CA LYS A 4 -11.80 -39.63 -8.87
C LYS A 4 -10.77 -39.95 -7.78
N ILE A 5 -10.34 -38.94 -7.02
CA ILE A 5 -9.45 -39.13 -5.88
C ILE A 5 -10.19 -40.00 -4.85
N ASN A 6 -9.59 -41.10 -4.43
CA ASN A 6 -10.16 -41.95 -3.38
C ASN A 6 -9.95 -41.29 -2.02
N THR A 7 -10.99 -40.62 -1.50
CA THR A 7 -10.96 -39.94 -0.20
C THR A 7 -11.02 -40.89 1.00
N ASN A 8 -11.22 -42.20 0.77
CA ASN A 8 -11.20 -43.23 1.82
C ASN A 8 -9.81 -43.83 2.04
N ASP A 9 -8.79 -43.34 1.34
CA ASP A 9 -7.41 -43.69 1.59
C ASP A 9 -6.99 -43.21 3.00
N SER A 10 -6.31 -44.07 3.76
CA SER A 10 -5.90 -43.79 5.15
C SER A 10 -4.97 -42.60 5.24
N PHE A 11 -4.17 -42.34 4.20
CA PHE A 11 -3.33 -41.15 4.09
C PHE A 11 -4.18 -39.89 3.92
N ILE A 12 -5.20 -39.92 3.06
CA ILE A 12 -6.09 -38.78 2.81
C ILE A 12 -6.93 -38.46 4.05
N GLN A 13 -7.42 -39.47 4.77
CA GLN A 13 -8.15 -39.28 6.02
C GLN A 13 -7.27 -38.68 7.13
N LYS A 14 -6.00 -39.13 7.23
CA LYS A 14 -5.05 -38.57 8.20
C LYS A 14 -4.78 -37.09 7.92
N LEU A 15 -4.52 -36.74 6.66
CA LEU A 15 -4.36 -35.36 6.22
C LEU A 15 -5.58 -34.49 6.55
N GLN A 16 -6.79 -34.99 6.27
CA GLN A 16 -8.02 -34.27 6.62
C GLN A 16 -8.14 -34.06 8.13
N SER A 17 -7.85 -35.08 8.93
CA SER A 17 -7.92 -34.99 10.40
C SER A 17 -6.92 -33.99 10.96
N ASP A 18 -5.70 -33.95 10.41
CA ASP A 18 -4.67 -33.04 10.87
C ASP A 18 -5.02 -31.60 10.47
N VAL A 19 -5.49 -31.38 9.24
CA VAL A 19 -6.03 -30.08 8.81
C VAL A 19 -7.17 -29.61 9.72
N GLU A 20 -8.10 -30.49 10.10
CA GLU A 20 -9.18 -30.12 11.02
C GLU A 20 -8.66 -29.80 12.42
N LYS A 21 -7.69 -30.54 12.96
CA LYS A 21 -7.05 -30.18 14.24
C LYS A 21 -6.43 -28.79 14.20
N TYR A 22 -5.72 -28.46 13.13
CA TYR A 22 -5.14 -27.12 12.92
C TYR A 22 -6.22 -26.04 12.85
N LYS A 23 -7.35 -26.30 12.17
CA LYS A 23 -8.49 -25.37 12.11
C LYS A 23 -9.15 -25.17 13.48
N THR A 24 -9.28 -26.24 14.27
CA THR A 24 -9.98 -26.20 15.57
C THR A 24 -9.12 -25.71 16.72
N ASN A 25 -7.78 -25.70 16.59
CA ASN A 25 -6.88 -25.24 17.64
C ASN A 25 -6.97 -23.70 17.80
N PRO A 26 -7.45 -23.19 18.94
CA PRO A 26 -7.62 -21.76 19.15
C PRO A 26 -6.32 -20.96 19.11
N GLU A 27 -5.21 -21.54 19.57
CA GLU A 27 -3.90 -20.88 19.62
C GLU A 27 -3.35 -20.66 18.21
N ILE A 28 -3.43 -21.70 17.37
CA ILE A 28 -3.00 -21.63 15.97
C ILE A 28 -3.88 -20.68 15.19
N ARG A 29 -5.20 -20.68 15.44
CA ARG A 29 -6.11 -19.72 14.81
C ARG A 29 -5.76 -18.28 15.18
N LYS A 30 -5.41 -18.03 16.44
CA LYS A 30 -4.97 -16.71 16.91
C LYS A 30 -3.66 -16.31 16.24
N GLU A 31 -2.68 -17.20 16.18
CA GLU A 31 -1.39 -16.95 15.52
C GLU A 31 -1.55 -16.61 14.04
N LEU A 32 -2.39 -17.35 13.32
CA LEU A 32 -2.70 -17.08 11.91
C LEU A 32 -3.40 -15.72 11.73
N MET A 33 -4.31 -15.36 12.64
CA MET A 33 -4.98 -14.06 12.63
C MET A 33 -4.00 -12.91 12.89
N ASP A 34 -3.12 -13.04 13.89
CA ASP A 34 -2.08 -12.06 14.22
C ASP A 34 -1.11 -11.88 13.03
N TYR A 35 -0.76 -12.97 12.36
CA TYR A 35 0.09 -12.94 11.16
C TYR A 35 -0.60 -12.22 9.98
N GLN A 36 -1.86 -12.56 9.70
CA GLN A 36 -2.62 -11.90 8.64
C GLN A 36 -2.78 -10.40 8.90
N MET A 37 -3.06 -10.03 10.15
CA MET A 37 -3.17 -8.62 10.55
C MET A 37 -1.85 -7.86 10.30
N LYS A 38 -0.70 -8.45 10.66
CA LYS A 38 0.61 -7.85 10.35
C LYS A 38 0.84 -7.66 8.86
N LEU A 39 0.45 -8.64 8.03
CA LEU A 39 0.60 -8.53 6.58
C LEU A 39 -0.28 -7.41 6.01
N ASP A 40 -1.51 -7.28 6.51
CA ASP A 40 -2.43 -6.23 6.06
C ASP A 40 -1.96 -4.84 6.50
N ASP A 41 -1.42 -4.70 7.72
CA ASP A 41 -0.77 -3.47 8.18
C ASP A 41 0.42 -3.10 7.29
N MET A 42 1.28 -4.07 6.96
CA MET A 42 2.42 -3.85 6.07
C MET A 42 1.99 -3.40 4.66
N ARG A 43 0.93 -4.02 4.11
CA ARG A 43 0.35 -3.62 2.82
C ARG A 43 -0.20 -2.20 2.88
N TYR A 44 -0.94 -1.87 3.93
CA TYR A 44 -1.50 -0.53 4.12
C TYR A 44 -0.42 0.55 4.19
N VAL A 45 0.65 0.29 4.94
CA VAL A 45 1.80 1.19 5.02
C VAL A 45 2.47 1.32 3.65
N GLY A 46 2.75 0.20 2.98
CA GLY A 46 3.36 0.21 1.64
C GLY A 46 2.54 0.98 0.61
N GLU A 47 1.22 0.78 0.58
CA GLU A 47 0.31 1.53 -0.30
C GLU A 47 0.30 3.03 0.00
N LYS A 48 0.36 3.41 1.28
CA LYS A 48 0.44 4.82 1.67
C LYS A 48 1.74 5.45 1.23
N THR A 49 2.87 4.80 1.50
CA THR A 49 4.20 5.30 1.09
C THR A 49 4.29 5.43 -0.42
N GLY A 50 3.85 4.43 -1.17
CA GLY A 50 3.86 4.49 -2.64
C GLY A 50 3.01 5.64 -3.20
N LYS A 51 1.81 5.88 -2.62
CA LYS A 51 0.96 7.02 -3.01
C LYS A 51 1.61 8.37 -2.67
N GLU A 52 2.37 8.44 -1.58
CA GLU A 52 3.06 9.67 -1.18
C GLU A 52 4.25 9.96 -2.11
N GLU A 53 5.06 8.96 -2.44
CA GLU A 53 6.16 9.06 -3.41
C GLU A 53 5.65 9.51 -4.79
N GLU A 54 4.58 8.89 -5.29
CA GLU A 54 3.96 9.26 -6.57
C GLU A 54 3.50 10.73 -6.59
N ARG A 55 2.92 11.21 -5.48
CA ARG A 55 2.51 12.62 -5.35
C ARG A 55 3.71 13.56 -5.35
N ILE A 56 4.80 13.20 -4.67
CA ILE A 56 6.02 14.00 -4.64
C ILE A 56 6.61 14.12 -6.05
N ASP A 57 6.66 13.03 -6.80
CA ASP A 57 7.16 13.05 -8.18
C ASP A 57 6.25 13.84 -9.13
N ALA A 58 4.92 13.76 -8.95
CA ALA A 58 3.97 14.59 -9.68
C ALA A 58 4.14 16.09 -9.36
N ILE A 59 4.42 16.45 -8.10
CA ILE A 59 4.73 17.82 -7.69
C ILE A 59 6.00 18.32 -8.39
N LYS A 60 7.09 17.54 -8.39
CA LYS A 60 8.35 17.89 -9.08
C LYS A 60 8.12 18.15 -10.56
N LYS A 61 7.40 17.25 -11.24
CA LYS A 61 7.07 17.40 -12.66
C LYS A 61 6.28 18.69 -12.92
N MET A 62 5.25 18.95 -12.09
CA MET A 62 4.44 20.16 -12.22
C MET A 62 5.26 21.44 -12.03
N ILE A 63 6.21 21.46 -11.09
CA ILE A 63 7.11 22.60 -10.89
C ILE A 63 7.95 22.85 -12.14
N ASN A 64 8.51 21.79 -12.74
CA ASN A 64 9.30 21.89 -13.96
C ASN A 64 8.47 22.39 -15.14
N ASP A 65 7.29 21.81 -15.37
CA ASP A 65 6.38 22.23 -16.45
C ASP A 65 6.01 23.72 -16.33
N TYR A 66 5.77 24.22 -15.11
CA TYR A 66 5.48 25.65 -14.92
C TYR A 66 6.71 26.56 -15.08
N ARG A 67 7.90 26.08 -14.72
CA ARG A 67 9.14 26.81 -14.95
C ARG A 67 9.46 26.91 -16.44
N ASP A 68 9.20 25.86 -17.21
CA ASP A 68 9.32 25.88 -18.68
C ASP A 68 8.37 26.92 -19.29
N LEU A 69 7.20 27.13 -18.66
CA LEU A 69 6.26 28.20 -19.00
C LEU A 69 6.61 29.58 -18.39
N SER A 70 7.81 29.73 -17.82
CA SER A 70 8.30 30.97 -17.19
C SER A 70 7.40 31.49 -16.04
N ALA A 71 6.67 30.62 -15.37
CA ALA A 71 5.86 31.00 -14.21
C ALA A 71 6.75 31.31 -13.00
N ASN A 72 6.39 32.35 -12.25
CA ASN A 72 7.09 32.69 -11.01
C ASN A 72 6.70 31.76 -9.85
N ASN A 73 7.55 31.73 -8.81
CA ASN A 73 7.36 30.87 -7.64
C ASN A 73 6.02 31.11 -6.89
N GLN A 74 5.46 32.32 -6.92
CA GLN A 74 4.17 32.61 -6.28
C GLN A 74 3.02 31.95 -7.04
N THR A 75 3.06 32.01 -8.37
CA THR A 75 2.10 31.33 -9.25
C THR A 75 2.20 29.81 -9.09
N ILE A 76 3.41 29.26 -9.09
CA ILE A 76 3.64 27.82 -8.86
C ILE A 76 3.07 27.41 -7.50
N LEU A 77 3.35 28.17 -6.43
CA LEU A 77 2.83 27.88 -5.10
C LEU A 77 1.30 27.89 -5.06
N LYS A 78 0.64 28.86 -5.71
CA LYS A 78 -0.82 28.91 -5.80
C LYS A 78 -1.40 27.65 -6.45
N PHE A 79 -0.79 27.17 -7.53
CA PHE A 79 -1.21 25.95 -8.21
C PHE A 79 -0.94 24.69 -7.38
N LEU A 80 0.21 24.59 -6.73
CA LEU A 80 0.51 23.49 -5.82
C LEU A 80 -0.46 23.46 -4.64
N THR A 81 -0.76 24.60 -4.01
CA THR A 81 -1.73 24.68 -2.91
C THR A 81 -3.12 24.25 -3.36
N LYS A 82 -3.55 24.62 -4.58
CA LYS A 82 -4.84 24.20 -5.14
C LYS A 82 -4.93 22.69 -5.34
N ASN A 83 -3.88 22.06 -5.88
CA ASN A 83 -3.93 20.64 -6.26
C ASN A 83 -3.50 19.69 -5.14
N TYR A 84 -2.63 20.14 -4.23
CA TYR A 84 -1.97 19.30 -3.24
C TYR A 84 -2.09 19.81 -1.80
N GLY A 85 -2.78 20.94 -1.56
CA GLY A 85 -2.94 21.51 -0.21
C GLY A 85 -3.73 20.65 0.77
N ALA A 86 -4.46 19.64 0.29
CA ALA A 86 -5.10 18.62 1.13
C ALA A 86 -4.11 17.55 1.65
N TYR A 87 -2.92 17.46 1.05
CA TYR A 87 -1.91 16.44 1.35
C TYR A 87 -0.62 17.01 1.94
N PHE A 88 -0.29 18.26 1.62
CA PHE A 88 0.92 18.93 2.09
C PHE A 88 0.61 20.33 2.60
N SER A 89 1.28 20.73 3.67
CA SER A 89 1.26 22.09 4.20
C SER A 89 1.85 23.09 3.21
N GLN A 90 1.52 24.36 3.40
CA GLN A 90 2.06 25.42 2.54
C GLN A 90 3.59 25.52 2.66
N GLU A 91 4.13 25.24 3.85
CA GLU A 91 5.57 25.17 4.14
C GLU A 91 6.26 24.07 3.34
N GLU A 92 5.70 22.86 3.32
CA GLU A 92 6.22 21.73 2.53
C GLU A 92 6.19 22.05 1.02
N LEU A 93 5.08 22.62 0.54
CA LEU A 93 4.97 23.02 -0.87
C LEU A 93 6.01 24.09 -1.26
N LYS A 94 6.30 25.05 -0.36
CA LYS A 94 7.39 26.02 -0.56
C LYS A 94 8.75 25.33 -0.62
N GLN A 95 8.98 24.28 0.19
CA GLN A 95 10.23 23.52 0.14
C GLN A 95 10.37 22.76 -1.18
N PHE A 96 9.31 22.15 -1.70
CA PHE A 96 9.36 21.49 -3.00
C PHE A 96 9.75 22.45 -4.13
N ILE A 97 9.25 23.69 -4.10
CA ILE A 97 9.61 24.72 -5.09
C ILE A 97 11.08 25.14 -4.96
N LYS A 98 11.62 25.19 -3.74
CA LYS A 98 13.02 25.58 -3.49
C LYS A 98 14.03 24.48 -3.87
N ASN A 99 13.63 23.23 -3.71
CA ASN A 99 14.50 22.06 -3.87
C ASN A 99 14.42 21.40 -5.27
N ASN A 100 13.49 21.86 -6.12
CA ASN A 100 13.52 21.61 -7.56
C ASN A 100 14.30 22.72 -8.26
#